data_AF-A0A2J1DZP4-F1
#
_entry.id   AF-A0A2J1DZP4-F1
#
_cell.length_a   1.000
_cell.length_b   1.000
_cell.length_c   1.000
_cell.angle_alpha   90.00
_cell.angle_beta   90.00
_cell.angle_gamma   90.00
#
_symmetry.space_group_name_H-M   'P 1'
#
loop_
_entity.id
_entity.type
_entity.pdbx_description
1 polymer ?
#
loop_
_entity_poly.entity_id
_entity_poly.type
_entity_poly.pdbx_seq_one_letter_code
_entity_poly.pdbx_strand_id
1 'polypeptide(L)'
;MATCSSNLSRNHFVGVELTKGRSLNDIMYNMSNVAEGVSTTAVAYEMARSMDLEMPVTENIYNVLYNNADPKEAARILMDAQATHELAGRKWNLFKMFRKRKARKTPELNPD
;
A
#
# COMPACT_ATOMS: atom_id res chain seq x y z
N MET A 1 -17.11 13.58 8.09
CA MET A 1 -15.85 12.99 8.57
C MET A 1 -15.46 11.83 7.66
N ALA A 2 -14.18 11.71 7.30
CA ALA A 2 -13.69 10.66 6.40
C ALA A 2 -13.45 9.31 7.13
N THR A 3 -13.42 8.22 6.37
CA THR A 3 -13.29 6.83 6.87
C THR A 3 -12.10 6.59 7.79
N CYS A 4 -11.01 7.36 7.64
CA CYS A 4 -9.78 7.22 8.44
C CYS A 4 -9.93 7.71 9.88
N SER A 5 -10.90 8.59 10.18
CA SER A 5 -11.05 9.24 11.49
C SER A 5 -12.44 9.04 12.10
N SER A 6 -13.25 8.16 11.50
CA SER A 6 -14.62 7.91 11.95
C SER A 6 -14.69 6.65 12.80
N ASN A 7 -15.21 6.76 14.03
CA ASN A 7 -15.51 5.61 14.89
C ASN A 7 -16.59 4.67 14.29
N LEU A 8 -17.34 5.13 13.29
CA LEU A 8 -18.30 4.30 12.57
C LEU A 8 -17.65 3.42 11.49
N SER A 9 -16.39 3.69 11.13
CA SER A 9 -15.64 2.93 10.14
C SER A 9 -15.25 1.57 10.68
N ARG A 10 -15.64 0.51 9.96
CA ARG A 10 -15.27 -0.87 10.30
C ARG A 10 -13.76 -1.09 10.19
N ASN A 11 -13.12 -0.49 9.19
CA ASN A 11 -11.67 -0.54 9.04
C ASN A 11 -10.94 0.16 10.20
N HIS A 12 -11.45 1.32 10.62
CA HIS A 12 -10.87 2.03 11.77
C HIS A 12 -11.01 1.21 13.05
N PHE A 13 -12.19 0.64 13.29
CA PHE A 13 -12.44 -0.26 14.41
C PHE A 13 -11.46 -1.44 14.44
N VAL A 14 -11.27 -2.14 13.31
CA VAL A 14 -10.30 -3.25 13.23
C VAL A 14 -8.89 -2.79 13.60
N GLY A 15 -8.43 -1.66 13.05
CA GLY A 15 -7.09 -1.12 13.38
C GLY A 15 -6.94 -0.79 14.87
N VAL A 16 -7.94 -0.15 15.47
CA VAL A 16 -7.95 0.17 16.91
C VAL A 16 -7.88 -1.10 17.75
N GLU A 17 -8.68 -2.12 17.45
CA GLU A 17 -8.69 -3.37 18.22
C GLU A 17 -7.38 -4.17 18.07
N LEU A 18 -6.76 -4.17 16.88
CA LEU A 18 -5.43 -4.77 16.67
C LEU A 18 -4.38 -4.11 17.55
N THR A 19 -4.37 -2.78 17.65
CA THR A 19 -3.42 -2.05 18.51
C THR A 19 -3.64 -2.27 20.01
N LYS A 20 -4.84 -2.73 20.41
CA LYS A 20 -5.14 -3.20 21.78
C LYS A 20 -4.66 -4.63 22.04
N GLY A 21 -4.10 -5.31 21.04
CA GLY A 21 -3.57 -6.67 21.15
C GLY A 21 -4.59 -7.78 20.92
N ARG A 22 -5.79 -7.47 20.41
CA ARG A 22 -6.76 -8.50 20.03
C ARG A 22 -6.33 -9.17 18.72
N SER A 23 -6.59 -10.47 18.60
CA SER A 23 -6.31 -11.19 17.36
C SER A 23 -7.29 -10.78 16.26
N LEU A 24 -6.83 -10.79 15.00
CA LEU A 24 -7.69 -10.49 13.85
C LEU A 24 -8.90 -11.44 13.79
N ASN A 25 -8.70 -12.72 14.07
CA ASN A 25 -9.76 -13.72 14.08
C ASN A 25 -10.85 -13.40 15.11
N ASP A 26 -10.47 -13.02 16.34
CA ASP A 26 -11.43 -12.64 17.37
C ASP A 26 -12.18 -11.36 17.00
N ILE A 27 -11.50 -10.39 16.40
CA ILE A 27 -12.13 -9.16 15.94
C ILE A 27 -13.18 -9.47 14.88
N MET A 28 -12.80 -10.24 13.84
CA MET A 28 -13.68 -10.59 12.73
C MET A 28 -14.87 -11.45 13.17
N TYR A 29 -14.66 -12.41 14.09
CA TYR A 29 -15.74 -13.26 14.63
C TYR A 29 -16.81 -12.44 15.38
N ASN A 30 -16.41 -11.38 16.06
CA ASN A 30 -17.31 -10.53 16.86
C ASN A 30 -17.93 -9.38 16.06
N MET A 31 -17.65 -9.27 14.77
CA MET A 31 -18.20 -8.22 13.91
C MET A 31 -19.37 -8.75 13.08
N SER A 32 -20.46 -7.98 13.07
CA SER A 32 -21.63 -8.26 12.22
C SER A 32 -21.44 -7.82 10.76
N ASN A 33 -20.41 -7.02 10.47
CA ASN A 33 -20.15 -6.43 9.16
C ASN A 33 -18.69 -6.62 8.76
N VAL A 34 -18.44 -6.69 7.45
CA VAL A 34 -17.09 -6.91 6.90
C VAL A 34 -16.26 -5.62 6.95
N ALA A 35 -15.01 -5.72 7.37
CA ALA A 35 -14.00 -4.69 7.16
C ALA A 35 -13.28 -4.93 5.83
N GLU A 36 -13.73 -4.26 4.76
CA GLU A 36 -13.21 -4.42 3.40
C GLU A 36 -11.70 -4.22 3.30
N GLY A 37 -11.11 -3.40 4.17
CA GLY A 37 -9.67 -3.15 4.22
C GLY A 37 -8.85 -4.40 4.50
N VAL A 38 -9.41 -5.40 5.20
CA VAL A 38 -8.71 -6.66 5.47
C VAL A 38 -8.45 -7.40 4.16
N SER A 39 -9.49 -7.74 3.41
CA SER A 39 -9.37 -8.45 2.13
C SER A 39 -8.69 -7.59 1.06
N THR A 40 -9.00 -6.29 1.01
CA THR A 40 -8.40 -5.36 0.04
C THR A 40 -6.89 -5.27 0.21
N THR A 41 -6.39 -5.31 1.44
CA THR A 41 -4.93 -5.27 1.69
C THR A 41 -4.22 -6.47 1.06
N ALA A 42 -4.80 -7.67 1.12
CA ALA A 42 -4.20 -8.85 0.50
C ALA A 42 -4.09 -8.69 -1.02
N VAL A 43 -5.18 -8.25 -1.67
CA VAL A 43 -5.20 -8.03 -3.12
C VAL A 43 -4.23 -6.92 -3.53
N ALA A 44 -4.21 -5.81 -2.80
CA ALA A 44 -3.32 -4.68 -3.07
C ALA A 44 -1.84 -5.08 -2.94
N TYR A 45 -1.50 -5.86 -1.91
CA TYR A 45 -0.15 -6.37 -1.72
C TYR A 45 0.31 -7.26 -2.88
N GLU A 46 -0.51 -8.23 -3.29
CA GLU A 46 -0.19 -9.10 -4.42
C GLU A 46 -0.06 -8.33 -5.74
N MET A 47 -0.95 -7.36 -5.96
CA MET A 47 -0.89 -6.49 -7.14
C MET A 47 0.41 -5.67 -7.16
N ALA A 48 0.79 -5.05 -6.05
CA ALA A 48 2.01 -4.28 -5.93
C ALA A 48 3.24 -5.13 -6.28
N ARG A 49 3.31 -6.36 -5.74
CA ARG A 49 4.37 -7.32 -6.05
C ARG A 49 4.43 -7.69 -7.53
N SER A 50 3.27 -7.95 -8.15
CA SER A 50 3.19 -8.30 -9.58
C SER A 50 3.68 -7.17 -10.50
N MET A 51 3.56 -5.92 -10.04
CA MET A 51 3.97 -4.72 -10.78
C MET A 51 5.35 -4.20 -10.40
N ASP A 52 6.07 -4.87 -9.49
CA ASP A 52 7.32 -4.40 -8.86
C ASP A 52 7.18 -2.96 -8.29
N LEU A 53 6.01 -2.67 -7.70
CA LEU A 53 5.73 -1.42 -7.01
C LEU A 53 6.03 -1.57 -5.52
N GLU A 54 6.67 -0.56 -4.96
CA GLU A 54 6.86 -0.45 -3.53
C GLU A 54 5.63 0.22 -2.89
N MET A 55 5.04 -0.42 -1.89
CA MET A 55 3.89 0.11 -1.16
C MET A 55 4.09 -0.08 0.35
N PRO A 56 4.94 0.73 1.01
CA PRO A 56 5.41 0.45 2.37
C PRO A 56 4.26 0.37 3.38
N VAL A 57 3.24 1.22 3.22
CA VAL A 57 2.05 1.20 4.08
C VAL A 57 1.26 -0.10 3.90
N THR A 58 0.97 -0.48 2.65
CA THR A 58 0.24 -1.72 2.34
C THR A 58 1.01 -2.96 2.79
N GLU A 59 2.32 -2.99 2.58
CA GLU A 59 3.22 -4.07 3.02
C GLU A 59 3.19 -4.25 4.54
N ASN A 60 3.28 -3.14 5.30
CA ASN A 60 3.21 -3.19 6.75
C ASN A 60 1.83 -3.62 7.25
N ILE A 61 0.75 -3.11 6.67
CA ILE A 61 -0.62 -3.55 7.02
C ILE A 61 -0.79 -5.04 6.70
N TYR A 62 -0.29 -5.52 5.56
CA TYR A 62 -0.33 -6.93 5.20
C TYR A 62 0.38 -7.79 6.25
N ASN A 63 1.58 -7.38 6.68
CA ASN A 63 2.34 -8.12 7.69
C ASN A 63 1.62 -8.18 9.03
N VAL A 64 0.96 -7.10 9.45
CA VAL A 64 0.14 -7.09 10.67
C VAL A 64 -1.05 -8.04 10.55
N LEU A 65 -1.77 -7.98 9.43
CA LEU A 65 -2.99 -8.76 9.25
C LEU A 65 -2.73 -10.26 9.01
N TYR A 66 -1.66 -10.60 8.30
CA TYR A 66 -1.45 -11.95 7.77
C TYR A 66 -0.19 -12.65 8.28
N ASN A 67 0.80 -11.90 8.80
CA ASN A 67 2.08 -12.44 9.27
C ASN A 67 2.31 -12.23 10.78
N ASN A 68 1.27 -11.85 11.53
CA ASN A 68 1.32 -11.59 12.97
C ASN A 68 2.40 -10.57 13.40
N ALA A 69 2.72 -9.61 12.54
CA ALA A 69 3.61 -8.51 12.92
C ALA A 69 2.95 -7.62 13.99
N ASP A 70 3.74 -7.14 14.96
CA ASP A 70 3.26 -6.18 15.96
C ASP A 70 2.87 -4.85 15.29
N PRO A 71 1.61 -4.38 15.43
CA PRO A 71 1.17 -3.10 14.90
C PRO A 71 2.04 -1.92 15.34
N LYS A 72 2.58 -1.94 16.56
CA LYS A 72 3.44 -0.86 17.07
C LYS A 72 4.78 -0.83 16.34
N GLU A 73 5.36 -2.00 16.11
CA GLU A 73 6.61 -2.11 15.36
C GLU A 73 6.41 -1.75 13.89
N ALA A 74 5.32 -2.20 13.26
CA ALA A 74 4.97 -1.81 11.90
C ALA A 74 4.83 -0.27 11.75
N ALA A 75 4.20 0.39 12.73
CA ALA A 75 4.12 1.85 12.76
C ALA A 75 5.50 2.49 12.94
N ARG A 76 6.34 1.96 13.84
CA ARG A 76 7.70 2.45 14.06
C ARG A 76 8.53 2.37 12.78
N ILE A 77 8.49 1.25 12.06
CA ILE A 77 9.18 1.06 10.76
C ILE A 77 8.78 2.16 9.76
N LEU A 78 7.49 2.51 9.70
CA LEU A 78 7.00 3.56 8.79
C LEU A 78 7.47 4.95 9.23
N MET A 79 7.51 5.22 10.54
CA MET A 79 7.92 6.53 11.08
C MET A 79 9.44 6.74 11.02
N ASP A 80 10.22 5.68 11.16
CA ASP A 80 11.69 5.71 11.06
C ASP A 80 12.19 5.74 9.61
N ALA A 81 11.28 5.68 8.63
CA ALA A 81 11.63 5.80 7.23
C ALA A 81 12.30 7.15 6.96
N GLN A 82 13.46 7.11 6.28
CA GLN A 82 14.18 8.32 5.92
C GLN A 82 13.29 9.26 5.09
N ALA A 83 13.15 10.50 5.53
CA ALA A 83 12.42 11.53 4.79
C ALA A 83 13.11 11.77 3.44
N THR A 84 12.32 11.74 2.36
CA THR A 84 12.79 12.02 1.01
C THR A 84 11.85 13.03 0.34
N HIS A 85 12.20 13.48 -0.86
CA HIS A 85 11.31 14.31 -1.66
C HIS A 85 10.00 13.56 -1.96
N GLU A 86 8.85 14.24 -1.98
CA GLU A 86 7.53 13.59 -2.17
C GLU A 86 7.41 12.77 -3.46
N LEU A 87 8.23 13.11 -4.47
CA LEU A 87 8.30 12.41 -5.76
C LEU A 87 9.35 11.29 -5.81
N ALA A 88 10.14 11.10 -4.75
CA ALA A 88 11.17 10.09 -4.67
C ALA A 88 10.57 8.77 -4.17
N GLY A 89 9.92 8.02 -5.05
CA GLY A 89 9.60 6.62 -4.78
C GLY A 89 10.84 5.75 -4.97
N ARG A 90 11.23 4.91 -3.99
CA ARG A 90 12.50 4.17 -4.01
C ARG A 90 12.61 3.19 -5.18
N LYS A 91 11.46 2.73 -5.71
CA LYS A 91 11.36 1.94 -6.94
C LYS A 91 10.60 2.62 -8.08
N TRP A 92 10.11 3.85 -7.88
CA TRP A 92 9.23 4.48 -8.86
C TRP A 92 10.04 5.02 -10.04
N ASN A 93 10.04 4.26 -11.13
CA ASN A 93 10.62 4.65 -12.41
C ASN A 93 9.73 5.64 -13.19
N LEU A 94 9.13 6.65 -12.52
CA LEU A 94 8.18 7.59 -13.17
C LEU A 94 8.85 8.27 -14.37
N PHE A 95 10.14 8.56 -14.26
CA PHE A 95 10.96 9.15 -15.32
C PHE A 95 11.33 8.19 -16.47
N LYS A 96 11.28 6.86 -16.28
CA LYS A 96 11.45 5.92 -17.41
C LYS A 96 10.26 5.97 -18.36
N MET A 97 9.06 6.29 -17.86
CA MET A 97 7.85 6.42 -18.67
C MET A 97 7.95 7.59 -19.66
N PHE A 98 8.59 8.69 -19.26
CA PHE A 98 8.84 9.85 -20.12
C PHE A 98 10.04 9.66 -21.07
N ARG A 99 11.01 8.78 -20.74
CA ARG A 99 12.16 8.47 -21.61
C ARG A 99 11.82 7.68 -22.87
N LYS A 100 10.69 6.95 -22.90
CA LYS A 100 10.34 6.06 -24.02
C LYS A 100 9.76 6.78 -25.26
N ARG A 101 9.63 8.11 -25.28
CA ARG A 101 9.03 8.84 -26.42
C ARG A 101 9.99 9.29 -27.52
N LYS A 102 11.31 9.14 -27.38
CA LYS A 102 12.28 9.60 -28.40
C LYS A 102 12.84 8.43 -29.23
N ALA A 103 11.99 7.79 -30.04
CA ALA A 103 12.41 6.91 -31.13
C ALA A 103 11.27 6.72 -32.16
N ARG A 104 10.90 7.78 -32.87
CA ARG A 104 10.32 7.64 -34.22
C ARG A 104 11.36 8.23 -35.18
N LYS A 105 12.02 7.37 -35.94
CA LYS A 105 12.89 7.78 -37.05
C LYS A 105 12.02 8.54 -38.07
N THR A 106 12.46 9.71 -38.50
CA THR A 106 11.96 10.40 -39.69
C THR A 106 12.15 9.51 -40.91
N PRO A 107 11.18 9.38 -41.82
CA PRO A 107 11.41 8.69 -43.08
C PRO A 107 12.41 9.51 -43.91
N GLU A 108 13.48 8.86 -44.38
CA GLU A 108 14.41 9.44 -45.34
C GLU A 108 13.64 9.77 -46.62
N LEU A 109 13.65 11.05 -47.03
CA LEU A 109 13.26 11.41 -48.38
C LEU A 109 14.39 10.95 -49.32
N ASN A 110 14.05 10.06 -50.24
CA ASN A 110 14.91 9.63 -51.33
C ASN A 110 14.99 10.78 -52.37
N PRO A 111 16.17 11.25 -52.77
CA PRO A 111 16.30 12.22 -53.84
C PRO A 111 16.31 11.49 -55.20
N ASP A 112 15.32 11.79 -56.04
CA ASP A 112 15.45 11.65 -57.50
C ASP A 112 16.26 12.84 -58.07
#